data_AF-A0AAE0FD66-F1
#
_entry.id   AF-A0AAE0FD66-F1
#
_cell.length_a   1.000
_cell.length_b   1.000
_cell.length_c   1.000
_cell.angle_alpha   90.00
_cell.angle_beta   90.00
_cell.angle_gamma   90.00
#
_symmetry.space_group_name_H-M   'P 1'
#
loop_
_entity.id
_entity.type
_entity.pdbx_description
1 polymer ?
#
loop_
_entity_poly.entity_id
_entity_poly.type
_entity_poly.pdbx_seq_one_letter_code
_entity_poly.pdbx_strand_id
1 'polypeptide(L)'
;MPLEVIGAGFGRTGTDSLKMGLLKLGYGDCYHMTEVPGKPGHEVLWLEAAEGNPDWERLFKGCKAAVDFPASSFYEELAAQYPDAKVIVSTRDFEKWCVHS
;
A
#
# COMPACT_ATOMS: atom_id res chain seq x y z
N MET A 1 10.53 5.16 -9.22
CA MET A 1 11.36 4.04 -8.70
C MET A 1 10.41 2.88 -8.47
N PRO A 2 10.82 1.63 -8.71
CA PRO A 2 9.96 0.48 -8.48
C PRO A 2 9.67 0.31 -6.99
N LEU A 3 8.54 -0.29 -6.65
CA LEU A 3 8.28 -0.71 -5.28
C LEU A 3 9.26 -1.84 -4.90
N GLU A 4 9.77 -1.78 -3.68
CA GLU A 4 10.64 -2.79 -3.06
C GLU A 4 9.88 -3.61 -1.99
N VAL A 5 8.80 -3.05 -1.43
CA VAL A 5 7.94 -3.71 -0.43
C VAL A 5 6.46 -3.44 -0.70
N ILE A 6 5.65 -4.50 -0.69
CA ILE A 6 4.19 -4.45 -0.87
C ILE A 6 3.54 -4.99 0.41
N GLY A 7 2.67 -4.21 1.03
CA GLY A 7 1.86 -4.59 2.17
C GLY A 7 0.50 -5.08 1.72
N ALA A 8 0.24 -6.37 1.88
CA ALA A 8 -1.05 -7.00 1.58
C ALA A 8 -1.98 -7.05 2.81
N GLY A 9 -1.53 -6.57 3.96
CA GLY A 9 -2.36 -6.45 5.16
C GLY A 9 -3.42 -5.35 5.03
N PHE A 10 -4.65 -5.65 5.45
CA PHE A 10 -5.74 -4.67 5.47
C PHE A 10 -5.51 -3.57 6.50
N GLY A 11 -6.23 -2.46 6.34
CA GLY A 11 -6.27 -1.40 7.35
C GLY A 11 -6.59 -1.94 8.73
N ARG A 12 -6.09 -1.27 9.78
CA ARG A 12 -6.26 -1.66 11.20
C ARG A 12 -5.53 -2.94 11.63
N THR A 13 -4.67 -3.51 10.77
CA THR A 13 -3.75 -4.62 11.13
C THR A 13 -2.34 -4.15 11.53
N GLY A 14 -2.16 -2.85 11.80
CA GLY A 14 -0.87 -2.26 12.18
C GLY A 14 -0.10 -1.63 11.02
N THR A 15 -0.79 -1.28 9.92
CA THR A 15 -0.21 -0.72 8.69
C THR A 15 0.58 0.58 8.91
N ASP A 16 0.11 1.47 9.78
CA ASP A 16 0.83 2.72 10.11
C ASP A 16 2.15 2.44 10.85
N SER A 17 2.15 1.50 11.80
CA SER A 17 3.38 1.05 12.47
C SER A 17 4.34 0.37 11.49
N LEU A 18 3.81 -0.41 10.53
CA LEU A 18 4.60 -1.02 9.46
C LEU A 18 5.23 0.05 8.55
N LYS A 19 4.47 1.05 8.11
CA LYS A 19 4.97 2.22 7.36
C LYS A 19 6.15 2.87 8.06
N MET A 20 6.02 3.15 9.36
CA MET A 20 7.09 3.75 10.17
C MET A 20 8.30 2.83 10.32
N GLY A 21 8.09 1.52 10.44
CA GLY A 21 9.16 0.52 10.47
C GLY A 21 9.97 0.49 9.16
N LEU A 22 9.28 0.49 8.03
CA LEU A 22 9.91 0.48 6.69
C LEU A 22 10.73 1.76 6.46
N LEU A 23 10.20 2.92 6.85
CA LEU A 23 10.93 4.18 6.81
C LEU A 23 12.24 4.09 7.61
N LYS A 24 12.18 3.57 8.85
CA LYS A 24 13.37 3.40 9.71
C LYS A 24 14.39 2.42 9.14
N LEU A 25 13.95 1.40 8.42
CA LEU A 25 14.80 0.40 7.79
C LEU A 25 15.46 0.89 6.48
N GLY A 26 15.15 2.12 6.03
CA GLY A 26 15.75 2.71 4.84
C GLY A 26 15.01 2.41 3.54
N TYR A 27 13.79 1.88 3.62
CA TYR A 27 12.92 1.69 2.44
C TYR A 27 12.29 3.00 1.93
N GLY A 28 12.76 4.17 2.36
CA GLY A 28 12.28 5.46 1.88
C GLY A 28 10.80 5.73 2.16
N ASP A 29 10.18 6.54 1.31
CA ASP A 29 8.77 6.89 1.43
C ASP A 29 7.87 5.68 1.19
N CYS A 30 6.84 5.56 2.02
CA CYS A 30 5.88 4.47 2.00
C CYS A 30 4.47 5.01 1.78
N TYR A 31 3.83 4.58 0.70
CA TYR A 31 2.46 4.92 0.36
C TYR A 31 1.50 4.28 1.39
N HIS A 32 0.52 5.06 1.86
CA HIS A 32 -0.45 4.65 2.88
C HIS A 32 -1.80 5.36 2.62
N MET A 33 -2.92 4.82 3.10
CA MET A 33 -4.26 5.41 2.91
C MET A 33 -4.31 6.89 3.32
N THR A 34 -3.61 7.22 4.41
CA THR A 34 -3.52 8.56 4.97
C THR A 34 -2.89 9.59 4.02
N GLU A 35 -2.16 9.14 2.99
CA GLU A 35 -1.55 10.00 1.98
C GLU A 35 -2.56 10.46 0.92
N VAL A 36 -3.63 9.69 0.69
CA VAL A 36 -4.59 9.96 -0.41
C VAL A 36 -5.21 11.35 -0.30
N PRO A 37 -5.73 11.81 0.85
CA PRO A 37 -6.32 13.15 0.95
C PRO A 37 -5.34 14.29 0.67
N GLY A 38 -4.03 14.06 0.83
CA GLY A 38 -2.97 15.03 0.58
C GLY A 38 -2.39 15.01 -0.83
N LYS A 39 -2.86 14.12 -1.70
CA LYS A 39 -2.33 13.91 -3.06
C LYS A 39 -3.44 14.10 -4.10
N PRO A 40 -3.67 15.34 -4.58
CA PRO A 40 -4.72 15.64 -5.54
C PRO A 40 -4.65 14.75 -6.79
N GLY A 41 -5.80 14.19 -7.20
CA GLY A 41 -5.92 13.33 -8.37
C GLY A 41 -5.60 11.86 -8.09
N HIS A 42 -5.11 11.49 -6.90
CA HIS A 42 -4.91 10.09 -6.55
C HIS A 42 -6.25 9.35 -6.42
N GLU A 43 -7.31 10.05 -6.02
CA GLU A 43 -8.67 9.52 -6.03
C GLU A 43 -9.09 9.04 -7.42
N VAL A 44 -8.74 9.79 -8.48
CA VAL A 44 -9.03 9.42 -9.86
C VAL A 44 -8.19 8.23 -10.29
N LEU A 45 -6.88 8.25 -10.00
CA LEU A 45 -5.98 7.13 -10.33
C LEU A 45 -6.40 5.82 -9.66
N TRP A 46 -6.91 5.87 -8.42
CA TRP A 46 -7.42 4.68 -7.74
C TRP A 46 -8.76 4.20 -8.31
N LEU A 47 -9.62 5.11 -8.79
CA LEU A 47 -10.83 4.73 -9.51
C LEU A 47 -10.49 4.06 -10.85
N GLU A 48 -9.55 4.62 -11.62
CA GLU A 48 -9.07 4.02 -12.87
C GLU A 48 -8.44 2.63 -12.63
N ALA A 49 -7.67 2.47 -11.56
CA ALA A 49 -7.14 1.17 -11.14
C ALA A 49 -8.25 0.16 -10.81
N ALA A 50 -9.31 0.59 -10.11
CA ALA A 50 -10.47 -0.25 -9.82
C ALA A 50 -11.28 -0.62 -11.08
N GLU A 51 -11.20 0.19 -12.14
CA GLU A 51 -11.77 -0.09 -13.47
C GLU A 51 -10.84 -0.97 -14.34
N GLY A 52 -9.69 -1.40 -13.81
CA GLY A 52 -8.73 -2.25 -14.52
C GLY A 52 -7.72 -1.51 -15.39
N ASN A 53 -7.61 -0.19 -15.24
CA ASN A 53 -6.67 0.66 -15.98
C ASN A 53 -5.67 1.35 -15.03
N PRO A 54 -4.86 0.59 -14.27
CA PRO A 54 -3.99 1.19 -13.28
C PRO A 54 -2.78 1.91 -13.88
N ASP A 55 -2.39 3.03 -13.28
CA ASP A 55 -1.10 3.69 -13.48
C ASP A 55 -0.25 3.60 -12.19
N TRP A 56 0.36 2.43 -11.99
CA TRP A 56 1.15 2.12 -10.80
C TRP A 56 2.37 3.05 -10.66
N GLU A 57 3.02 3.40 -11.76
CA GLU A 57 4.19 4.29 -11.74
C GLU A 57 3.83 5.69 -11.23
N ARG A 58 2.67 6.22 -11.64
CA ARG A 58 2.20 7.52 -11.18
C ARG A 58 1.70 7.46 -9.74
N LEU A 59 0.94 6.43 -9.37
CA LEU A 59 0.44 6.23 -8.00
C LEU A 59 1.57 6.17 -6.98
N PHE A 60 2.63 5.43 -7.27
CA PHE A 60 3.75 5.19 -6.35
C PHE A 60 4.98 6.04 -6.65
N LYS A 61 4.84 7.12 -7.43
CA LYS A 61 5.97 8.00 -7.74
C LYS A 61 6.64 8.51 -6.46
N GLY A 62 7.92 8.18 -6.31
CA GLY A 62 8.74 8.56 -5.15
C GLY A 62 8.63 7.61 -3.96
N CYS A 63 7.67 6.70 -3.96
CA CYS A 63 7.54 5.67 -2.94
C CYS A 63 8.37 4.43 -3.31
N LYS A 64 8.87 3.75 -2.30
CA LYS A 64 9.59 2.47 -2.38
C LYS A 64 8.83 1.36 -1.66
N ALA A 65 7.82 1.71 -0.86
CA ALA A 65 6.90 0.75 -0.28
C ALA A 65 5.45 1.25 -0.41
N ALA A 66 4.50 0.33 -0.37
CA ALA A 66 3.07 0.65 -0.30
C ALA A 66 2.38 -0.32 0.66
N VAL A 67 1.62 0.20 1.62
CA VAL A 67 0.87 -0.60 2.61
C VAL A 67 -0.49 0.05 2.85
N ASP A 68 -1.40 -0.66 3.53
CA ASP A 68 -2.79 -0.20 3.74
C ASP A 68 -3.58 -0.05 2.43
N PHE A 69 -4.85 0.32 2.55
CA PHE A 69 -5.68 0.67 1.41
C PHE A 69 -5.19 1.95 0.72
N PRO A 70 -5.49 2.13 -0.57
CA PRO A 70 -6.09 1.15 -1.48
C PRO A 70 -5.10 0.08 -1.98
N ALA A 71 -3.78 0.29 -1.81
CA ALA A 71 -2.75 -0.56 -2.39
C ALA A 71 -2.83 -2.04 -1.99
N SER A 72 -3.19 -2.35 -0.75
CA SER A 72 -3.31 -3.73 -0.27
C SER A 72 -4.37 -4.55 -1.02
N SER A 73 -5.39 -3.91 -1.59
CA SER A 73 -6.42 -4.57 -2.41
C SER A 73 -5.88 -5.08 -3.76
N PHE A 74 -4.75 -4.55 -4.21
CA PHE A 74 -4.13 -4.85 -5.51
C PHE A 74 -2.79 -5.58 -5.35
N TYR A 75 -2.56 -6.27 -4.23
CA TYR A 75 -1.24 -6.82 -3.92
C TYR A 75 -0.76 -7.84 -4.97
N GLU A 76 -1.67 -8.56 -5.63
CA GLU A 76 -1.32 -9.56 -6.65
C GLU A 76 -0.85 -8.88 -7.94
N GLU A 77 -1.56 -7.86 -8.40
CA GLU A 77 -1.18 -7.05 -9.56
C GLU A 77 0.12 -6.29 -9.31
N LEU A 78 0.29 -5.76 -8.10
CA LEU A 78 1.53 -5.09 -7.69
C LEU A 78 2.70 -6.07 -7.61
N ALA A 79 2.49 -7.28 -7.09
CA ALA A 79 3.54 -8.31 -7.04
C ALA A 79 3.90 -8.81 -8.46
N ALA A 80 2.93 -8.88 -9.37
CA ALA A 80 3.19 -9.20 -10.77
C ALA A 80 3.95 -8.07 -11.49
N GLN A 81 3.61 -6.80 -11.21
CA GLN A 81 4.28 -5.63 -11.78
C GLN A 81 5.71 -5.44 -11.24
N TYR A 82 5.92 -5.71 -9.94
CA TYR A 82 7.18 -5.53 -9.24
C TYR A 82 7.66 -6.88 -8.66
N PRO A 83 8.16 -7.80 -9.51
CA PRO A 83 8.46 -9.18 -9.10
C PRO A 83 9.61 -9.30 -8.07
N ASP A 84 10.48 -8.28 -7.99
CA ASP A 84 11.56 -8.22 -7.01
C ASP A 84 11.10 -7.66 -5.64
N ALA A 85 9.87 -7.13 -5.56
CA ALA A 85 9.33 -6.57 -4.32
C ALA A 85 8.97 -7.68 -3.32
N LYS A 86 9.27 -7.46 -2.06
CA LYS A 86 8.86 -8.37 -0.98
C LYS A 86 7.42 -8.09 -0.58
N VAL A 87 6.61 -9.14 -0.45
CA VAL A 87 5.24 -9.02 0.05
C VAL A 87 5.20 -9.31 1.56
N ILE A 88 4.60 -8.40 2.33
CA ILE A 88 4.39 -8.52 3.78
C ILE A 88 2.88 -8.52 4.07
N VAL A 89 2.41 -9.49 4.84
CA VAL A 89 1.02 -9.56 5.32
C VAL A 89 1.02 -9.32 6.83
N SER A 90 0.58 -8.15 7.27
CA SER A 90 0.31 -7.89 8.68
C SER A 90 -1.07 -8.45 9.05
N THR A 91 -1.13 -9.28 10.10
CA THR A 91 -2.36 -9.93 10.53
C THR A 91 -2.74 -9.52 11.94
N ARG A 92 -4.05 -9.56 12.22
CA ARG A 92 -4.61 -9.41 13.56
C ARG A 92 -5.68 -10.47 13.75
N ASP A 93 -5.89 -10.88 15.00
CA ASP A 93 -7.05 -11.68 15.37
C ASP A 93 -8.35 -11.03 14.83
N PHE A 94 -9.20 -11.84 14.20
CA PHE A 94 -10.35 -11.35 13.44
C PHE A 94 -11.35 -10.62 14.33
N GLU A 95 -11.67 -11.16 15.52
CA GLU A 95 -12.62 -10.55 16.45
C GLU A 95 -12.12 -9.18 16.93
N LYS A 96 -10.82 -9.06 17.18
CA LYS A 96 -10.22 -7.77 17.56
C LYS A 96 -10.17 -6.78 16.40
N TRP A 97 -10.02 -7.28 15.18
CA TRP A 97 -9.96 -6.46 13.96
C TRP A 97 -11.35 -5.89 13.64
N CYS A 98 -12.37 -6.74 13.47
CA CYS A 98 -13.67 -6.34 12.93
C CYS A 98 -14.45 -5.36 13.82
N VAL A 99 -14.23 -5.36 15.14
CA VAL A 99 -14.93 -4.45 16.08
C VAL A 99 -14.28 -3.07 16.19
N HIS A 100 -13.13 -2.84 15.55
CA HIS A 100 -12.43 -1.54 15.49
C HIS A 100 -12.09 -1.11 14.05
N SER A 101 -12.73 -1.75 13.06
CA SER A 101 -12.62 -1.44 11.63
C SER A 101 -13.58 -0.34 11.21
#